data_AF-A0A944PLQ0-F1
#
_entry.id   AF-A0A944PLQ0-F1
#
_cell.length_a   1.000
_cell.length_b   1.000
_cell.length_c   1.000
_cell.angle_alpha   90.00
_cell.angle_beta   90.00
_cell.angle_gamma   90.00
#
_symmetry.space_group_name_H-M   'P 1'
#
loop_
_entity.id
_entity.type
_entity.pdbx_description
1 polymer ?
#
loop_
_entity_poly.entity_id
_entity_poly.type
_entity_poly.pdbx_seq_one_letter_code
_entity_poly.pdbx_strand_id
1 'polypeptide(L)'
;MSEIQALLDSLTGLPRTRPAGPAEAEALLARLRSAAARWADVLYEAHEGVRGQVPPRAEAALTLAFRRAEESYVELEIALRDCAEHRDPAH
;
A
#
# COMPACT_ATOMS: atom_id res chain seq x y z
N MET A 1 -5.01 -1.87 -17.53
CA MET A 1 -4.47 -0.55 -17.12
C MET A 1 -3.11 -0.82 -16.51
N SER A 2 -2.14 0.09 -16.63
CA SER A 2 -0.82 -0.12 -16.01
C SER A 2 -0.93 -0.01 -14.48
N GLU A 3 -0.22 -0.85 -13.74
CA GLU A 3 -0.19 -0.82 -12.26
C GLU A 3 0.20 0.56 -11.72
N ILE A 4 1.07 1.27 -12.44
CA ILE A 4 1.45 2.64 -12.07
C ILE A 4 0.26 3.62 -12.17
N GLN A 5 -0.62 3.44 -13.15
CA GLN A 5 -1.81 4.28 -13.28
C GLN A 5 -2.79 3.98 -12.15
N ALA A 6 -2.98 2.70 -11.82
CA ALA A 6 -3.80 2.32 -10.67
C ALA A 6 -3.23 2.91 -9.37
N LEU A 7 -1.91 2.87 -9.17
CA LEU A 7 -1.27 3.49 -8.01
C LEU A 7 -1.55 5.01 -7.97
N LEU A 8 -1.40 5.71 -9.09
CA LEU A 8 -1.70 7.15 -9.18
C LEU A 8 -3.17 7.44 -8.86
N ASP A 9 -4.11 6.64 -9.35
CA ASP A 9 -5.54 6.79 -9.04
C ASP A 9 -5.81 6.60 -7.53
N SER A 10 -5.12 5.65 -6.89
CA SER A 10 -5.17 5.45 -5.44
C SER A 10 -4.66 6.66 -4.67
N LEU A 11 -3.50 7.19 -5.06
CA LEU A 11 -2.84 8.30 -4.37
C LEU A 11 -3.58 9.62 -4.58
N THR A 12 -4.08 9.88 -5.78
CA THR A 12 -4.87 11.08 -6.09
C THR A 12 -6.24 11.07 -5.41
N GLY A 13 -6.77 9.89 -5.11
CA GLY A 13 -8.00 9.70 -4.31
C GLY A 13 -7.81 9.88 -2.81
N LEU A 14 -6.60 10.11 -2.30
CA LEU A 14 -6.37 10.34 -0.88
C LEU A 14 -6.93 11.72 -0.46
N PRO A 15 -7.63 11.81 0.70
CA PRO A 15 -8.08 13.09 1.22
C PRO A 15 -6.89 14.00 1.49
N ARG A 16 -6.97 15.25 1.03
CA ARG A 16 -5.94 16.28 1.27
C ARG A 16 -6.09 16.99 2.62
N THR A 17 -7.19 16.72 3.31
CA THR A 17 -7.55 17.28 4.60
C THR A 17 -7.44 16.20 5.67
N ARG A 18 -7.22 16.62 6.92
CA ARG A 18 -7.23 15.72 8.07
C ARG A 18 -8.62 15.07 8.19
N PRO A 19 -8.71 13.75 8.48
CA PRO A 19 -9.98 13.10 8.75
C PRO A 19 -10.73 13.79 9.89
N ALA A 20 -12.03 14.05 9.71
CA ALA A 20 -12.89 14.72 10.69
C ALA A 20 -13.46 13.76 11.75
N GLY A 21 -13.33 12.45 11.56
CA GLY A 21 -13.81 11.45 12.51
C GLY A 21 -13.47 10.00 12.12
N PRO A 22 -13.95 9.02 12.90
CA PRO A 22 -13.59 7.60 12.74
C PRO A 22 -13.89 7.04 11.34
N ALA A 23 -15.04 7.39 10.75
CA ALA A 23 -15.40 6.90 9.42
C ALA A 23 -14.48 7.43 8.31
N GLU A 24 -14.05 8.68 8.41
CA GLU A 24 -13.10 9.24 7.45
C GLU A 24 -11.69 8.70 7.66
N ALA A 25 -11.29 8.41 8.91
CA ALA A 25 -10.02 7.79 9.22
C ALA A 25 -9.94 6.36 8.64
N GLU A 26 -11.00 5.57 8.80
CA GLU A 26 -11.12 4.23 8.21
C GLU A 26 -11.07 4.28 6.68
N ALA A 27 -11.79 5.22 6.05
CA ALA A 27 -11.74 5.41 4.61
C ALA A 27 -10.35 5.82 4.10
N LEU A 28 -9.62 6.64 4.87
CA LEU A 28 -8.22 6.97 4.59
C LEU A 28 -7.33 5.73 4.68
N LEU A 29 -7.43 4.95 5.76
CA LEU A 29 -6.65 3.73 5.97
C LEU A 29 -6.91 2.69 4.86
N ALA A 30 -8.17 2.50 4.46
CA ALA A 30 -8.53 1.61 3.35
C ALA A 30 -7.89 2.03 2.01
N ARG A 31 -7.83 3.34 1.75
CA ARG A 31 -7.15 3.87 0.55
C ARG A 31 -5.64 3.70 0.63
N LEU A 32 -5.04 3.99 1.78
CA LEU A 32 -3.60 3.78 2.01
C LEU A 32 -3.23 2.30 1.85
N ARG A 33 -4.02 1.38 2.41
CA ARG A 33 -3.85 -0.07 2.23
C ARG A 33 -3.83 -0.44 0.75
N SER A 34 -4.79 0.07 -0.01
CA SER A 34 -4.90 -0.19 -1.45
C SER A 34 -3.70 0.40 -2.23
N ALA A 35 -3.21 1.57 -1.83
CA ALA A 35 -2.01 2.17 -2.42
C ALA A 35 -0.75 1.35 -2.11
N ALA A 36 -0.62 0.83 -0.88
CA ALA A 36 0.50 -0.02 -0.49
C ALA A 36 0.54 -1.33 -1.29
N ALA A 37 -0.62 -1.98 -1.50
CA ALA A 37 -0.72 -3.17 -2.35
C ALA A 37 -0.22 -2.89 -3.79
N ARG A 38 -0.77 -1.83 -4.42
CA ARG A 38 -0.38 -1.42 -5.78
C ARG A 38 1.09 -1.04 -5.88
N TRP A 39 1.66 -0.45 -4.82
CA TRP A 39 3.08 -0.13 -4.79
C TRP A 39 3.96 -1.39 -4.73
N ALA A 40 3.53 -2.42 -3.98
CA ALA A 40 4.20 -3.72 -4.00
C ALA A 40 4.16 -4.33 -5.40
N ASP A 41 3.00 -4.30 -6.07
CA ASP A 41 2.86 -4.79 -7.45
C ASP A 41 3.79 -4.06 -8.43
N VAL A 42 3.85 -2.72 -8.38
CA VAL A 42 4.77 -1.92 -9.20
C VAL A 42 6.24 -2.29 -8.94
N LEU A 43 6.62 -2.49 -7.68
CA LEU A 43 7.99 -2.89 -7.33
C LEU A 43 8.33 -4.30 -7.81
N TYR A 44 7.37 -5.21 -7.76
CA TYR A 44 7.51 -6.56 -8.29
C TYR A 44 7.70 -6.55 -9.81
N GLU A 45 6.84 -5.83 -10.54
CA GLU A 45 6.97 -5.67 -11.99
C GLU A 45 8.30 -5.02 -12.38
N ALA A 46 8.71 -3.97 -11.66
CA ALA A 46 9.98 -3.30 -11.89
C ALA A 46 11.17 -4.25 -11.64
N HIS A 47 11.13 -5.04 -10.58
CA HIS A 47 12.16 -6.05 -10.28
C HIS A 47 12.29 -7.06 -11.43
N GLU A 48 11.18 -7.63 -11.89
CA GLU A 48 11.20 -8.58 -13.01
C GLU A 48 11.68 -7.93 -14.32
N GLY A 49 11.32 -6.66 -14.56
CA GLY A 49 11.75 -5.91 -15.74
C GLY A 49 13.24 -5.59 -15.80
N VAL A 50 13.92 -5.43 -14.65
CA VAL A 50 15.35 -5.10 -14.58
C VAL A 50 16.23 -6.28 -14.18
N ARG A 51 15.64 -7.45 -13.94
CA ARG A 51 16.36 -8.67 -13.54
C ARG A 51 17.40 -9.06 -14.59
N GLY A 52 18.62 -9.33 -14.15
CA GLY A 52 19.77 -9.61 -15.00
C GLY A 52 20.34 -8.40 -15.75
N GLN A 53 19.74 -7.21 -15.61
CA GLN A 53 20.20 -5.96 -16.23
C GLN A 53 20.86 -5.01 -15.22
N VAL A 54 20.69 -5.26 -13.92
CA VAL A 54 21.28 -4.45 -12.86
C VAL A 54 22.24 -5.28 -12.01
N PRO A 55 23.23 -4.66 -11.33
CA PRO A 55 24.15 -5.39 -10.46
C PRO A 55 23.41 -6.14 -9.34
N PRO A 56 23.94 -7.27 -8.83
CA PRO A 56 23.26 -8.08 -7.80
C PRO A 56 22.82 -7.31 -6.55
N ARG A 57 23.59 -6.29 -6.16
CA ARG A 57 23.25 -5.41 -5.02
C ARG A 57 22.01 -4.56 -5.29
N ALA A 58 21.79 -4.12 -6.53
CA ALA A 58 20.60 -3.38 -6.92
C ALA A 58 19.37 -4.29 -6.95
N GLU A 59 19.49 -5.53 -7.45
CA GLU A 59 18.40 -6.52 -7.40
C GLU A 59 17.98 -6.83 -5.96
N ALA A 60 18.96 -7.06 -5.08
CA ALA A 60 18.70 -7.28 -3.65
C ALA A 60 18.00 -6.08 -2.99
N ALA A 61 18.37 -4.85 -3.36
CA ALA A 61 17.72 -3.65 -2.86
C ALA A 61 16.26 -3.52 -3.35
N LEU A 62 15.99 -3.87 -4.60
CA LEU A 62 14.62 -3.91 -5.14
C LEU A 62 13.76 -4.99 -4.47
N THR A 63 14.32 -6.17 -4.24
CA THR A 63 13.66 -7.23 -3.47
C THR A 63 13.30 -6.74 -2.06
N LEU A 64 14.21 -6.03 -1.40
CA LEU A 64 13.95 -5.47 -0.07
C LEU A 64 12.87 -4.37 -0.10
N ALA A 65 12.90 -3.50 -1.12
CA ALA A 65 11.89 -2.48 -1.29
C ALA A 65 10.49 -3.09 -1.48
N PHE A 66 10.38 -4.13 -2.30
CA PHE A 66 9.15 -4.89 -2.51
C PHE A 66 8.61 -5.46 -1.19
N ARG A 67 9.44 -6.18 -0.44
CA ARG A 67 9.04 -6.76 0.86
C ARG A 67 8.55 -5.71 1.86
N ARG A 68 9.20 -4.55 1.92
CA ARG A 68 8.76 -3.46 2.79
C ARG A 68 7.43 -2.85 2.36
N ALA A 69 7.11 -2.87 1.07
CA ALA A 69 5.81 -2.47 0.57
C ALA A 69 4.72 -3.48 0.96
N GLU A 70 5.02 -4.79 0.87
CA GLU A 70 4.13 -5.85 1.37
C GLU A 70 3.90 -5.74 2.88
N GLU A 71 4.96 -5.55 3.66
CA GLU A 71 4.86 -5.32 5.11
C GLU A 71 3.97 -4.11 5.41
N SER A 72 4.16 -3.00 4.70
CA SER A 72 3.31 -1.81 4.85
C SER A 72 1.84 -2.10 4.55
N TYR A 73 1.55 -2.91 3.53
CA TYR A 73 0.18 -3.35 3.23
C TYR A 73 -0.42 -4.16 4.39
N VAL A 74 0.32 -5.13 4.93
CA VAL A 74 -0.14 -5.97 6.04
C VAL A 74 -0.44 -5.14 7.29
N GLU A 75 0.45 -4.24 7.67
CA GLU A 75 0.24 -3.36 8.83
C GLU A 75 -0.98 -2.44 8.66
N LEU A 76 -1.21 -1.93 7.45
CA LEU A 76 -2.41 -1.14 7.13
C LEU A 76 -3.69 -1.99 7.13
N GLU A 77 -3.61 -3.26 6.76
CA GLU A 77 -4.73 -4.20 6.88
C GLU A 77 -5.08 -4.48 8.34
N ILE A 78 -4.07 -4.65 9.21
CA ILE A 78 -4.27 -4.81 10.66
C ILE A 78 -4.93 -3.57 11.24
N ALA A 79 -4.40 -2.37 10.96
CA ALA A 79 -4.96 -1.12 11.46
C ALA A 79 -6.40 -0.89 10.99
N LEU A 80 -6.72 -1.28 9.75
CA LEU A 80 -8.08 -1.18 9.21
C LEU A 80 -9.05 -2.13 9.91
N ARG A 81 -8.63 -3.37 10.20
CA ARG A 81 -9.44 -4.34 10.96
C ARG A 81 -9.72 -3.85 12.37
N ASP A 82 -8.71 -3.33 13.07
CA ASP A 82 -8.86 -2.76 14.41
C ASP A 82 -9.87 -1.60 14.44
N CYS A 83 -9.86 -0.72 13.43
CA CYS A 83 -10.86 0.35 13.29
C CYS A 83 -12.30 -0.20 13.11
N ALA A 84 -12.46 -1.28 12.33
CA ALA A 84 -13.75 -1.91 12.09
C ALA A 84 -14.28 -2.59 13.36
N GLU A 85 -13.41 -3.28 14.10
CA GLU A 85 -13.72 -3.91 15.40
C GLU A 85 -14.10 -2.86 16.45
N HIS A 86 -13.38 -1.74 16.53
CA HIS A 86 -13.69 -0.65 17.46
C HIS A 86 -15.04 0.03 17.17
N ARG A 87 -15.50 0.03 15.91
CA ARG A 87 -16.81 0.58 15.52
C ARG A 87 -17.96 -0.30 15.99
N ASP A 88 -17.76 -1.61 16.12
CA ASP A 88 -18.79 -2.58 16.46
C ASP A 88 -18.54 -3.22 17.84
N PRO A 89 -18.80 -2.50 18.95
CA PRO A 89 -18.54 -2.99 20.31
C PRO A 89 -19.58 -4.03 20.78
N ALA A 90 -20.37 -4.64 19.90
CA ALA A 90 -21.44 -5.58 20.24
C ALA A 90 -20.98 -7.04 20.43
N HIS A 91 -19.75 -7.24 20.88
CA HIS A 91 -19.25 -8.51 21.46
C HIS A 91 -18.50 -8.27 22.77
#